data_AF-A0A7S0Y7X4-F1
#
_entry.id   AF-A0A7S0Y7X4-F1
#
_cell.length_a   1.000
_cell.length_b   1.000
_cell.length_c   1.000
_cell.angle_alpha   90.00
_cell.angle_beta   90.00
_cell.angle_gamma   90.00
#
_symmetry.space_group_name_H-M   'P 1'
#
loop_
_entity.id
_entity.type
_entity.pdbx_description
1 polymer ?
#
loop_
_entity_poly.entity_id
_entity_poly.type
_entity_poly.pdbx_seq_one_letter_code
_entity_poly.pdbx_strand_id
1 'polypeptide(L)'
;MGDKDTPWIPALFGIAASIFAFYWTTILAPHVYRILRPSIVEYPWDECSSNESDELDETVVFAASYNPPHHGHIRMLEYLSKKYKRVIAVVGFNPSKKYLVSPEDRANLLREMLKSRTQNVTVEVVEGYIWRYAKRIGSTLFFRGIRSWEKDGRDERYLQILNTWGPLLYGPLTKPIPTIYIEGDPRYNHVSSTLIRSICDRSSDSNNVEQTKNTEALLSELVPLEIAGKVAKLYGAKR
;
A
#
# COMPACT_ATOMS: atom_id res chain seq x y z
N MET A 1 58.54 -28.21 12.00
CA MET A 1 57.38 -27.71 12.74
C MET A 1 57.77 -26.36 13.31
N GLY A 2 57.24 -25.27 12.79
CA GLY A 2 57.59 -23.91 13.21
C GLY A 2 56.61 -22.96 12.56
N ASP A 3 55.50 -22.73 13.26
CA ASP A 3 54.40 -21.88 12.86
C ASP A 3 54.92 -20.46 12.59
N LYS A 4 54.65 -19.96 11.38
CA LYS A 4 54.99 -18.59 10.99
C LYS A 4 53.77 -17.74 11.34
N ASP A 5 53.80 -17.17 12.54
CA ASP A 5 52.92 -16.09 12.95
C ASP A 5 52.84 -15.06 11.81
N THR A 6 51.64 -14.87 11.28
CA THR A 6 51.37 -14.01 10.11
C THR A 6 50.88 -12.65 10.63
N PRO A 7 51.76 -11.64 10.75
CA PRO A 7 51.47 -10.37 11.45
C PRO A 7 50.42 -9.49 10.75
N TRP A 8 49.99 -9.87 9.55
CA TRP A 8 48.96 -9.17 8.79
C TRP A 8 47.52 -9.59 9.17
N ILE A 9 47.35 -10.73 9.85
CA ILE A 9 46.02 -11.23 10.24
C ILE A 9 45.30 -10.23 11.18
N PRO A 10 45.91 -9.72 12.28
CA PRO A 10 45.25 -8.74 13.14
C PRO A 10 44.89 -7.42 12.45
N ALA A 11 45.72 -6.98 11.49
CA ALA A 11 45.47 -5.77 10.71
C ALA A 11 44.26 -5.93 9.76
N LEU A 12 44.13 -7.10 9.11
CA LEU A 12 42.95 -7.43 8.31
C LEU A 12 41.68 -7.51 9.16
N PHE A 13 41.76 -8.04 10.38
CA PHE A 13 40.63 -8.04 11.32
C PHE A 13 40.21 -6.62 11.70
N GLY A 14 41.15 -5.70 11.96
CA GLY A 14 40.84 -4.31 12.27
C GLY A 14 40.18 -3.56 11.10
N ILE A 15 40.66 -3.79 9.87
CA ILE A 15 40.06 -3.22 8.66
C ILE A 15 38.66 -3.79 8.43
N ALA A 16 38.49 -5.11 8.53
CA ALA A 16 37.19 -5.77 8.37
C ALA A 16 36.18 -5.30 9.43
N ALA A 17 36.61 -5.15 10.69
CA ALA A 17 35.79 -4.63 11.77
C ALA A 17 35.37 -3.17 11.53
N SER A 18 36.27 -2.34 11.00
CA SER A 18 35.99 -0.94 10.66
C SER A 18 35.00 -0.82 9.50
N ILE A 19 35.18 -1.62 8.44
CA ILE A 19 34.24 -1.69 7.31
C ILE A 19 32.88 -2.18 7.80
N PHE A 20 32.84 -3.21 8.66
CA PHE A 20 31.61 -3.72 9.24
C PHE A 20 30.91 -2.66 10.10
N ALA A 21 31.64 -1.95 10.96
CA ALA A 21 31.09 -0.89 11.81
C ALA A 21 30.53 0.27 10.98
N PHE A 22 31.22 0.66 9.90
CA PHE A 22 30.73 1.67 8.97
C PHE A 22 29.46 1.20 8.25
N TYR A 23 29.46 -0.03 7.73
CA TYR A 23 28.29 -0.62 7.08
C TYR A 23 27.10 -0.75 8.04
N TRP A 24 27.34 -1.21 9.27
CA TRP A 24 26.33 -1.32 10.31
C TRP A 24 25.70 0.03 10.63
N THR A 25 26.50 1.07 10.85
CA THR A 25 26.01 2.38 11.28
C THR A 25 25.33 3.17 10.16
N THR A 26 25.83 3.07 8.92
CA THR A 26 25.35 3.90 7.80
C THR A 26 24.28 3.23 6.94
N ILE A 27 24.26 1.90 6.87
CA ILE A 27 23.36 1.15 5.99
C ILE A 27 22.42 0.29 6.81
N LEU A 28 22.94 -0.62 7.63
CA LEU A 28 22.11 -1.66 8.25
C LEU A 28 21.21 -1.13 9.37
N ALA A 29 21.78 -0.42 10.34
CA ALA A 29 21.07 0.11 11.49
C ALA A 29 19.95 1.10 11.13
N PRO A 30 20.12 2.03 10.17
CA PRO A 30 19.02 2.89 9.72
C PRO A 30 17.85 2.11 9.10
N HIS A 31 18.12 1.08 8.29
CA HIS A 31 17.05 0.24 7.73
C HIS A 31 16.31 -0.56 8.80
N VAL A 32 17.05 -1.13 9.76
CA VAL A 32 16.46 -1.80 10.93
C VAL A 32 15.62 -0.82 11.75
N TYR A 33 16.15 0.37 12.04
CA TYR A 33 15.43 1.40 12.79
C TYR A 33 14.10 1.77 12.12
N ARG A 34 14.08 1.97 10.79
CA ARG A 34 12.85 2.28 10.05
C ARG A 34 11.81 1.16 10.05
N ILE A 35 12.26 -0.10 10.11
CA ILE A 35 11.35 -1.26 10.26
C ILE A 35 10.79 -1.34 11.69
N LEU A 36 11.59 -0.95 12.69
CA LEU A 36 11.16 -0.91 14.08
C LEU A 36 10.26 0.31 14.39
N ARG A 37 10.48 1.42 13.69
CA ARG A 37 9.77 2.70 13.82
C ARG A 37 9.21 3.09 12.44
N PRO A 38 8.06 2.54 12.04
CA PRO A 38 7.41 2.91 10.78
C PRO A 38 7.08 4.41 10.79
N SER A 39 7.14 5.04 9.61
CA SER A 39 6.63 6.40 9.43
C SER A 39 5.13 6.34 9.27
N ILE A 40 4.39 7.02 10.14
CA ILE A 40 2.93 7.03 10.16
C ILE A 40 2.45 8.48 10.05
N VAL A 41 1.50 8.72 9.17
CA VAL A 41 0.74 9.96 9.06
C VAL A 41 -0.60 9.70 9.75
N GLU A 42 -0.74 10.25 10.94
CA GLU A 42 -1.95 10.12 11.77
C GLU A 42 -3.06 11.06 11.27
N TYR A 43 -4.31 10.73 11.59
CA TYR A 43 -5.45 11.61 11.32
C TYR A 43 -5.65 12.59 12.50
N PRO A 44 -6.04 13.87 12.28
CA PRO A 44 -6.38 14.50 11.01
C PRO A 44 -5.15 14.78 10.15
N TRP A 45 -5.28 14.54 8.85
CA TRP A 45 -4.21 14.86 7.92
C TRP A 45 -4.18 16.37 7.69
N ASP A 46 -2.98 16.94 7.53
CA ASP A 46 -2.83 18.36 7.14
C ASP A 46 -3.56 18.60 5.81
N GLU A 47 -4.73 19.24 5.87
CA GLU A 47 -5.43 19.67 4.66
C GLU A 47 -4.63 20.83 4.06
N CYS A 48 -3.98 20.57 2.92
CA CYS A 48 -3.15 21.53 2.21
C CYS A 48 -3.94 22.85 2.03
N SER A 49 -3.44 23.94 2.64
CA SER A 49 -3.99 25.28 2.40
C SER A 49 -3.85 25.59 0.91
N SER A 50 -4.84 26.26 0.36
CA SER A 50 -5.18 26.45 -1.07
C SER A 50 -4.14 27.15 -1.97
N ASN A 51 -2.84 26.97 -1.76
CA ASN A 51 -1.80 27.49 -2.64
C ASN A 51 -1.27 26.35 -3.52
N GLU A 52 -1.49 26.45 -4.85
CA GLU A 52 -0.95 25.52 -5.86
C GLU A 52 0.59 25.38 -5.79
N SER A 53 1.29 26.27 -5.08
CA SER A 53 2.74 26.26 -4.91
C SER A 53 3.30 25.22 -3.93
N ASP A 54 2.44 24.51 -3.17
CA ASP A 54 2.87 23.55 -2.15
C ASP A 54 2.81 22.08 -2.62
N GLU A 55 2.43 21.84 -3.88
CA GLU A 55 2.43 20.50 -4.46
C GLU A 55 3.87 19.98 -4.62
N LEU A 56 4.14 18.82 -3.99
CA LEU A 56 5.45 18.19 -4.09
C LEU A 56 5.63 17.60 -5.49
N ASP A 57 6.74 17.94 -6.16
CA ASP A 57 7.14 17.40 -7.48
C ASP A 57 7.63 15.93 -7.39
N GLU A 58 6.91 15.12 -6.63
CA GLU A 58 7.23 13.73 -6.34
C GLU A 58 6.19 12.78 -6.93
N THR A 59 6.65 11.61 -7.37
CA THR A 59 5.77 10.50 -7.75
C THR A 59 5.64 9.51 -6.61
N VAL A 60 4.41 9.26 -6.19
CA VAL A 60 4.13 8.37 -5.05
C VAL A 60 3.25 7.21 -5.45
N VAL A 61 3.46 6.06 -4.81
CA VAL A 61 2.69 4.85 -5.05
C VAL A 61 1.84 4.54 -3.82
N PHE A 62 0.52 4.48 -3.98
CA PHE A 62 -0.38 3.97 -2.96
C PHE A 62 -0.78 2.55 -3.32
N ALA A 63 -0.23 1.57 -2.60
CA ALA A 63 -0.46 0.16 -2.90
C ALA A 63 -1.53 -0.42 -1.98
N ALA A 64 -2.55 -1.05 -2.54
CA ALA A 64 -3.51 -1.84 -1.77
C ALA A 64 -4.06 -3.01 -2.58
N SER A 65 -4.74 -3.95 -1.92
CA SER A 65 -5.43 -5.01 -2.63
C SER A 65 -6.75 -4.54 -3.25
N TYR A 66 -7.36 -3.43 -2.79
CA TYR A 66 -8.61 -2.90 -3.33
C TYR A 66 -9.66 -3.99 -3.66
N ASN A 67 -9.96 -4.88 -2.71
CA ASN A 67 -10.76 -6.09 -2.99
C ASN A 67 -12.07 -6.18 -2.18
N PRO A 68 -13.08 -5.32 -2.42
CA PRO A 68 -13.11 -4.20 -3.38
C PRO A 68 -12.54 -2.88 -2.84
N PRO A 69 -12.29 -1.86 -3.70
CA PRO A 69 -12.07 -0.50 -3.25
C PRO A 69 -13.30 0.06 -2.53
N HIS A 70 -13.12 1.07 -1.67
CA HIS A 70 -14.17 1.63 -0.82
C HIS A 70 -13.83 3.05 -0.37
N HIS A 71 -14.75 3.74 0.32
CA HIS A 71 -14.58 5.15 0.69
C HIS A 71 -13.26 5.47 1.41
N GLY A 72 -12.84 4.66 2.38
CA GLY A 72 -11.53 4.83 3.03
C GLY A 72 -10.34 4.90 2.06
N HIS A 73 -10.32 4.07 1.01
CA HIS A 73 -9.28 4.13 -0.02
C HIS A 73 -9.34 5.42 -0.83
N ILE A 74 -10.55 5.84 -1.22
CA ILE A 74 -10.79 7.06 -2.01
C ILE A 74 -10.30 8.27 -1.23
N ARG A 75 -10.63 8.39 0.06
CA ARG A 75 -10.22 9.51 0.90
C ARG A 75 -8.71 9.67 1.00
N MET A 76 -7.98 8.56 1.17
CA MET A 76 -6.52 8.58 1.18
C MET A 76 -5.94 9.00 -0.18
N LEU A 77 -6.53 8.53 -1.28
CA LEU A 77 -6.11 8.92 -2.63
C LEU A 77 -6.41 10.39 -2.94
N GLU A 78 -7.57 10.90 -2.51
CA GLU A 78 -7.90 12.32 -2.58
C GLU A 78 -6.90 13.16 -1.77
N TYR A 79 -6.54 12.73 -0.56
CA TYR A 79 -5.52 13.40 0.24
C TYR A 79 -4.16 13.42 -0.47
N LEU A 80 -3.69 12.26 -0.95
CA LEU A 80 -2.42 12.17 -1.68
C LEU A 80 -2.44 13.00 -2.97
N SER A 81 -3.56 13.02 -3.69
CA SER A 81 -3.71 13.78 -4.95
C SER A 81 -3.54 15.28 -4.77
N LYS A 82 -3.84 15.82 -3.58
CA LYS A 82 -3.67 17.24 -3.26
C LYS A 82 -2.24 17.59 -2.84
N LYS A 83 -1.43 16.60 -2.48
CA LYS A 83 -0.09 16.80 -1.88
C LYS A 83 1.05 16.48 -2.86
N TYR A 84 0.80 15.61 -3.83
CA TYR A 84 1.82 15.09 -4.74
C TYR A 84 1.39 15.24 -6.19
N LYS A 85 2.33 15.68 -7.02
CA LYS A 85 2.15 15.86 -8.47
C LYS A 85 1.64 14.64 -9.20
N ARG A 86 2.10 13.44 -8.80
CA ARG A 86 1.68 12.20 -9.44
C ARG A 86 1.46 11.10 -8.41
N VAL A 87 0.23 10.60 -8.34
CA VAL A 87 -0.15 9.49 -7.47
C VAL A 87 -0.51 8.28 -8.31
N ILE A 88 0.06 7.13 -7.97
CA ILE A 88 -0.21 5.87 -8.66
C ILE A 88 -0.83 4.90 -7.66
N ALA A 89 -2.12 4.65 -7.83
CA ALA A 89 -2.85 3.62 -7.10
C ALA A 89 -2.50 2.25 -7.69
N VAL A 90 -1.67 1.49 -6.98
CA VAL A 90 -1.22 0.16 -7.42
C VAL A 90 -2.14 -0.91 -6.84
N VAL A 91 -2.85 -1.59 -7.72
CA VAL A 91 -3.67 -2.75 -7.38
C VAL A 91 -2.75 -3.95 -7.21
N GLY A 92 -2.43 -4.23 -5.95
CA GLY A 92 -1.58 -5.35 -5.57
C GLY A 92 -2.23 -6.69 -5.85
N PHE A 93 -1.44 -7.61 -6.40
CA PHE A 93 -1.76 -9.02 -6.52
C PHE A 93 -0.87 -9.83 -5.58
N ASN A 94 -1.48 -10.44 -4.55
CA ASN A 94 -0.81 -11.40 -3.69
C ASN A 94 -1.17 -12.82 -4.15
N PRO A 95 -0.25 -13.56 -4.80
CA PRO A 95 -0.54 -14.91 -5.30
C PRO A 95 -0.94 -15.90 -4.19
N SER A 96 -0.59 -15.63 -2.93
CA SER A 96 -1.00 -16.44 -1.78
C SER A 96 -2.43 -16.18 -1.33
N LYS A 97 -3.12 -15.15 -1.86
CA LYS A 97 -4.52 -14.83 -1.54
C LYS A 97 -5.41 -15.18 -2.73
N LYS A 98 -6.50 -15.91 -2.47
CA LYS A 98 -7.59 -16.07 -3.46
C LYS A 98 -8.41 -14.79 -3.53
N TYR A 99 -8.46 -14.20 -4.71
CA TYR A 99 -9.33 -13.07 -5.02
C TYR A 99 -10.57 -13.58 -5.76
N LEU A 100 -11.76 -13.10 -5.35
CA LEU A 100 -13.03 -13.41 -6.04
C LEU A 100 -13.10 -12.74 -7.41
N VAL A 101 -12.45 -11.58 -7.53
CA VAL A 101 -12.50 -10.68 -8.69
C VAL A 101 -11.08 -10.43 -9.22
N SER A 102 -10.94 -10.29 -10.53
CA SER A 102 -9.64 -10.09 -11.17
C SER A 102 -8.98 -8.77 -10.72
N PRO A 103 -7.63 -8.65 -10.80
CA PRO A 103 -6.95 -7.38 -10.56
C PRO A 103 -7.45 -6.25 -11.47
N GLU A 104 -7.67 -6.53 -12.75
CA GLU A 104 -8.18 -5.58 -13.74
C GLU A 104 -9.57 -5.07 -13.39
N ASP A 105 -10.49 -5.96 -12.97
CA ASP A 105 -11.83 -5.56 -12.55
C ASP A 105 -11.80 -4.68 -11.29
N ARG A 106 -10.94 -5.03 -10.32
CA ARG A 106 -10.70 -4.18 -9.12
C ARG A 106 -10.13 -2.81 -9.51
N ALA A 107 -9.19 -2.79 -10.45
CA ALA A 107 -8.64 -1.55 -10.98
C ALA A 107 -9.69 -0.71 -11.70
N ASN A 108 -10.57 -1.33 -12.49
CA ASN A 108 -11.67 -0.66 -13.18
C ASN A 108 -12.64 -0.02 -12.18
N LEU A 109 -13.05 -0.74 -11.13
CA LEU A 109 -13.85 -0.17 -10.05
C LEU A 109 -13.19 1.09 -9.46
N LEU A 110 -11.88 1.01 -9.16
CA LEU A 110 -11.16 2.14 -8.58
C LEU A 110 -11.03 3.32 -9.57
N ARG A 111 -10.75 3.07 -10.84
CA ARG A 111 -10.70 4.11 -11.89
C ARG A 111 -12.01 4.86 -11.99
N GLU A 112 -13.13 4.14 -11.99
CA GLU A 112 -14.44 4.77 -12.05
C GLU A 112 -14.73 5.61 -10.80
N MET A 113 -14.42 5.09 -9.61
CA MET A 113 -14.57 5.83 -8.35
C MET A 113 -13.76 7.15 -8.32
N LEU A 114 -12.60 7.19 -8.99
CA LEU A 114 -11.68 8.33 -8.97
C LEU A 114 -11.92 9.34 -10.11
N LYS A 115 -12.64 8.94 -11.18
CA LYS A 115 -12.76 9.71 -12.42
C LYS A 115 -13.24 11.14 -12.23
N SER A 116 -14.14 11.38 -11.29
CA SER A 116 -14.71 12.70 -10.97
C SER A 116 -14.08 13.37 -9.74
N ARG A 117 -13.07 12.74 -9.13
CA ARG A 117 -12.53 13.12 -7.81
C ARG A 117 -11.09 13.60 -7.86
N THR A 118 -10.30 13.07 -8.78
CA THR A 118 -8.85 13.30 -8.84
C THR A 118 -8.39 13.38 -10.29
N GLN A 119 -7.48 14.32 -10.59
CA GLN A 119 -6.96 14.51 -11.96
C GLN A 119 -5.59 13.88 -12.18
N ASN A 120 -4.79 13.73 -11.11
CA ASN A 120 -3.40 13.26 -11.13
C ASN A 120 -3.20 11.87 -10.50
N VAL A 121 -4.29 11.14 -10.22
CA VAL A 121 -4.23 9.75 -9.76
C VAL A 121 -4.41 8.82 -10.96
N THR A 122 -3.44 7.93 -11.16
CA THR A 122 -3.52 6.85 -12.14
C THR A 122 -3.65 5.50 -11.43
N VAL A 123 -4.37 4.55 -12.03
CA VAL A 123 -4.60 3.22 -11.44
C VAL A 123 -3.94 2.16 -12.31
N GLU A 124 -3.01 1.41 -11.73
CA GLU A 124 -2.26 0.37 -12.42
C GLU A 124 -2.30 -0.96 -11.69
N VAL A 125 -2.39 -2.04 -12.48
CA VAL A 125 -2.22 -3.41 -11.99
C VAL A 125 -0.75 -3.75 -12.13
N VAL A 126 -0.15 -4.22 -11.03
CA VAL A 126 1.26 -4.57 -11.00
C VAL A 126 1.40 -6.02 -10.57
N GLU A 127 2.03 -6.81 -11.43
CA GLU A 127 2.44 -8.16 -11.13
C GLU A 127 3.85 -8.19 -10.50
N GLY A 128 4.07 -9.12 -9.58
CA GLY A 128 5.34 -9.29 -8.90
C GLY A 128 5.61 -8.21 -7.84
N TYR A 129 6.89 -7.87 -7.66
CA TYR A 129 7.32 -6.97 -6.60
C TYR A 129 7.06 -5.49 -6.94
N ILE A 130 6.20 -4.84 -6.14
CA ILE A 130 5.83 -3.42 -6.29
C ILE A 130 7.06 -2.50 -6.28
N TRP A 131 8.11 -2.82 -5.50
CA TRP A 131 9.35 -2.05 -5.48
C TRP A 131 10.08 -2.00 -6.83
N ARG A 132 9.99 -3.04 -7.67
CA ARG A 132 10.56 -3.02 -9.02
C ARG A 132 9.82 -2.05 -9.92
N TYR A 133 8.49 -2.11 -9.86
CA TYR A 133 7.61 -1.21 -10.60
C TYR A 133 7.87 0.25 -10.19
N ALA A 134 7.85 0.53 -8.89
CA ALA A 134 8.05 1.87 -8.35
C ALA A 134 9.40 2.48 -8.73
N LYS A 135 10.46 1.67 -8.78
CA LYS A 135 11.76 2.12 -9.28
C LYS A 135 11.71 2.52 -10.76
N ARG A 136 11.03 1.72 -11.61
CA ARG A 136 10.91 1.97 -13.06
C ARG A 136 10.22 3.30 -13.36
N ILE A 137 9.24 3.69 -12.57
CA ILE A 137 8.47 4.93 -12.74
C ILE A 137 9.09 6.13 -12.01
N GLY A 138 10.20 5.94 -11.27
CA GLY A 138 10.86 6.98 -10.49
C GLY A 138 10.10 7.39 -9.23
N SER A 139 9.36 6.47 -8.59
CA SER A 139 8.64 6.78 -7.37
C SER A 139 9.57 6.96 -6.16
N THR A 140 9.29 7.99 -5.35
CA THR A 140 10.09 8.38 -4.19
C THR A 140 9.56 7.80 -2.88
N LEU A 141 8.25 7.50 -2.81
CA LEU A 141 7.56 7.07 -1.59
C LEU A 141 6.51 5.99 -1.87
N PHE A 142 6.41 5.04 -0.96
CA PHE A 142 5.27 4.15 -0.83
C PHE A 142 4.30 4.61 0.24
N PHE A 143 3.03 4.55 -0.08
CA PHE A 143 1.93 4.72 0.84
C PHE A 143 1.16 3.42 1.03
N ARG A 144 0.77 3.17 2.28
CA ARG A 144 -0.07 2.04 2.70
C ARG A 144 -1.12 2.56 3.68
N GLY A 145 -2.37 2.14 3.50
CA GLY A 145 -3.46 2.54 4.39
C GLY A 145 -3.59 1.56 5.55
N ILE A 146 -3.71 2.10 6.76
CA ILE A 146 -3.99 1.32 7.98
C ILE A 146 -5.16 1.96 8.74
N ARG A 147 -5.90 1.20 9.53
CA ARG A 147 -6.91 1.78 10.45
C ARG A 147 -6.27 2.28 11.73
N SER A 148 -5.35 1.48 12.26
CA SER A 148 -4.44 1.85 13.33
C SER A 148 -3.23 0.93 13.28
N TRP A 149 -2.08 1.43 13.71
CA TRP A 149 -0.87 0.61 13.78
C TRP A 149 -1.02 -0.59 14.72
N GLU A 150 -1.77 -0.41 15.81
CA GLU A 150 -2.02 -1.44 16.81
C GLU A 150 -2.75 -2.67 16.22
N LYS A 151 -3.67 -2.43 15.29
CA LYS A 151 -4.49 -3.49 14.68
C LYS A 151 -3.84 -4.09 13.44
N ASP A 152 -3.39 -3.26 12.52
CA ASP A 152 -2.95 -3.69 11.19
C ASP A 152 -1.40 -3.78 11.07
N GLY A 153 -0.67 -3.19 12.02
CA GLY A 153 0.79 -3.05 11.93
C GLY A 153 1.58 -4.36 11.91
N ARG A 154 1.06 -5.45 12.47
CA ARG A 154 1.74 -6.77 12.40
C ARG A 154 1.85 -7.29 10.97
N ASP A 155 0.74 -7.26 10.23
CA ASP A 155 0.70 -7.73 8.84
C ASP A 155 1.48 -6.77 7.92
N GLU A 156 1.36 -5.47 8.16
CA GLU A 156 2.07 -4.45 7.39
C GLU A 156 3.59 -4.47 7.62
N ARG A 157 4.06 -4.77 8.83
CA ARG A 157 5.49 -4.89 9.12
C ARG A 157 6.17 -5.96 8.27
N TYR A 158 5.49 -7.07 8.02
CA TYR A 158 6.01 -8.11 7.13
C TYR A 158 6.24 -7.58 5.72
N LEU A 159 5.28 -6.83 5.17
CA LEU A 159 5.42 -6.18 3.85
C LEU A 159 6.52 -5.10 3.85
N GLN A 160 6.65 -4.34 4.94
CA GLN A 160 7.73 -3.36 5.10
C GLN A 160 9.11 -4.00 5.04
N ILE A 161 9.28 -5.15 5.69
CA ILE A 161 10.51 -5.94 5.64
C ILE A 161 10.79 -6.35 4.19
N LEU A 162 9.80 -6.88 3.47
CA LEU A 162 9.96 -7.27 2.08
C LEU A 162 10.33 -6.09 1.16
N ASN A 163 9.73 -4.92 1.37
CA ASN A 163 10.04 -3.73 0.57
C ASN A 163 11.40 -3.11 0.92
N THR A 164 11.87 -3.28 2.17
CA THR A 164 13.15 -2.74 2.62
C THR A 164 14.32 -3.65 2.24
N TRP A 165 14.17 -4.96 2.47
CA TRP A 165 15.23 -5.94 2.24
C TRP A 165 15.18 -6.57 0.84
N GLY A 166 14.00 -6.64 0.22
CA GLY A 166 13.82 -7.19 -1.12
C GLY A 166 14.75 -6.57 -2.16
N PRO A 167 14.87 -5.23 -2.24
CA PRO A 167 15.83 -4.57 -3.13
C PRO A 167 17.29 -4.93 -2.86
N LEU A 168 17.66 -5.18 -1.59
CA LEU A 168 19.02 -5.54 -1.20
C LEU A 168 19.36 -7.00 -1.54
N LEU A 169 18.36 -7.90 -1.45
CA LEU A 169 18.54 -9.34 -1.67
C LEU A 169 18.30 -9.78 -3.13
N TYR A 170 17.35 -9.15 -3.81
CA TYR A 170 16.84 -9.59 -5.13
C TYR A 170 16.88 -8.49 -6.19
N GLY A 171 17.50 -7.35 -5.88
CA GLY A 171 17.64 -6.20 -6.76
C GLY A 171 19.09 -5.77 -6.93
N PRO A 172 19.37 -4.82 -7.84
CA PRO A 172 20.64 -4.10 -7.80
C PRO A 172 20.75 -3.38 -6.44
N LEU A 173 21.94 -3.33 -5.84
CA LEU A 173 22.26 -2.63 -4.58
C LEU A 173 21.81 -1.16 -4.65
N THR A 174 20.52 -0.93 -4.41
CA THR A 174 19.86 0.36 -4.55
C THR A 174 19.04 0.60 -3.32
N LYS A 175 19.01 1.87 -2.90
CA LYS A 175 18.33 2.30 -1.69
C LYS A 175 16.84 1.92 -1.78
N PRO A 176 16.29 1.20 -0.79
CA PRO A 176 14.88 0.85 -0.80
C PRO A 176 14.01 2.10 -0.73
N ILE A 177 12.91 2.07 -1.48
CA ILE A 177 11.91 3.14 -1.46
C ILE A 177 11.22 3.11 -0.10
N PRO A 178 11.20 4.24 0.63
CA PRO A 178 10.59 4.30 1.95
C PRO A 178 9.08 4.07 1.89
N THR A 179 8.54 3.40 2.91
CA THR A 179 7.10 3.20 3.10
C THR A 179 6.60 4.08 4.24
N ILE A 180 5.54 4.82 3.97
CA ILE A 180 4.78 5.65 4.90
C ILE A 180 3.39 5.03 5.03
N TYR A 181 2.92 4.88 6.26
CA TYR A 181 1.56 4.44 6.54
C TYR A 181 0.67 5.66 6.77
N ILE A 182 -0.53 5.64 6.23
CA ILE A 182 -1.55 6.66 6.45
C ILE A 182 -2.66 6.02 7.27
N GLU A 183 -2.94 6.60 8.43
CA GLU A 183 -4.11 6.20 9.21
C GLU A 183 -5.37 6.72 8.53
N GLY A 184 -6.34 5.82 8.37
CA GLY A 184 -7.63 6.14 7.76
C GLY A 184 -8.43 7.13 8.59
N ASP A 185 -9.21 7.96 7.87
CA ASP A 185 -10.22 8.80 8.48
C ASP A 185 -11.16 7.95 9.37
N PRO A 186 -11.24 8.21 10.68
CA PRO A 186 -11.99 7.40 11.62
C PRO A 186 -13.46 7.21 11.26
N ARG A 187 -14.05 8.14 10.50
CA ARG A 187 -15.42 8.03 9.99
C ARG A 187 -15.64 6.78 9.14
N TYR A 188 -14.59 6.28 8.48
CA TYR A 188 -14.65 5.10 7.62
C TYR A 188 -14.02 3.85 8.27
N ASN A 189 -13.71 3.85 9.56
CA ASN A 189 -13.10 2.69 10.23
C ASN A 189 -13.99 1.44 10.24
N HIS A 190 -15.32 1.64 10.19
CA HIS A 190 -16.30 0.55 10.05
C HIS A 190 -16.32 -0.02 8.62
N VAL A 191 -15.83 0.73 7.63
CA VAL A 191 -15.77 0.31 6.23
C VAL A 191 -14.60 -0.64 6.03
N SER A 192 -14.89 -1.82 5.48
CA SER A 192 -13.85 -2.75 5.08
C SER A 192 -14.26 -3.55 3.85
N SER A 193 -13.27 -3.90 3.03
CA SER A 193 -13.47 -4.79 1.89
C SER A 193 -14.00 -6.17 2.30
N THR A 194 -13.75 -6.63 3.53
CA THR A 194 -14.32 -7.88 4.06
C THR A 194 -15.81 -7.72 4.36
N LEU A 195 -16.22 -6.60 4.96
CA LEU A 195 -17.64 -6.31 5.19
C LEU A 195 -18.41 -6.23 3.87
N ILE A 196 -17.87 -5.53 2.88
CA ILE A 196 -18.49 -5.43 1.55
C ILE A 196 -18.71 -6.81 0.92
N ARG A 197 -17.69 -7.68 0.96
CA ARG A 197 -17.81 -9.05 0.46
C ARG A 197 -18.87 -9.84 1.21
N SER A 198 -18.89 -9.76 2.55
CA SER A 198 -19.90 -10.46 3.35
C SER A 198 -21.35 -10.03 3.05
N ILE A 199 -21.56 -8.75 2.71
CA ILE A 199 -22.87 -8.22 2.29
C ILE A 199 -23.25 -8.80 0.91
N CYS A 200 -22.31 -8.84 -0.03
CA CYS A 200 -22.53 -9.41 -1.36
C CYS A 200 -22.75 -10.93 -1.33
N ASP A 201 -22.02 -11.65 -0.47
CA ASP A 201 -22.17 -13.10 -0.31
C ASP A 201 -23.59 -13.41 0.20
N ARG A 202 -24.05 -12.70 1.24
CA ARG A 202 -25.41 -12.89 1.81
C ARG A 202 -26.53 -12.54 0.83
N SER A 203 -26.32 -11.57 -0.06
CA SER A 203 -27.33 -11.23 -1.07
C SER A 203 -27.40 -12.27 -2.19
N SER A 204 -26.29 -12.94 -2.51
CA SER A 204 -26.24 -14.00 -3.53
C SER A 204 -26.96 -15.30 -3.13
N ASP A 205 -27.18 -15.52 -1.83
CA ASP A 205 -27.93 -16.66 -1.32
C ASP A 205 -29.45 -16.45 -1.37
N SER A 206 -29.88 -15.20 -1.41
CA SER A 206 -31.28 -14.80 -1.46
C SER A 206 -31.68 -14.40 -2.88
N ASN A 207 -32.38 -15.25 -3.62
CA ASN A 207 -32.98 -14.89 -4.93
C ASN A 207 -34.16 -13.88 -4.80
N ASN A 208 -34.14 -12.98 -3.82
CA ASN A 208 -35.21 -12.04 -3.51
C ASN A 208 -34.86 -10.61 -3.97
N VAL A 209 -35.72 -10.03 -4.80
CA VAL A 209 -35.60 -8.67 -5.35
C VAL A 209 -35.58 -7.60 -4.24
N GLU A 210 -36.31 -7.80 -3.15
CA GLU A 210 -36.36 -6.87 -2.02
C GLU A 210 -35.02 -6.83 -1.27
N GLN A 211 -34.36 -7.98 -1.15
CA GLN A 211 -33.04 -8.10 -0.53
C GLN A 211 -31.94 -7.47 -1.40
N THR A 212 -32.12 -7.46 -2.73
CA THR A 212 -31.21 -6.79 -3.66
C THR A 212 -31.21 -5.27 -3.45
N LYS A 213 -32.40 -4.65 -3.32
CA LYS A 213 -32.52 -3.22 -3.02
C LYS A 213 -31.89 -2.84 -1.68
N ASN A 214 -32.10 -3.67 -0.65
CA ASN A 214 -31.49 -3.46 0.67
C ASN A 214 -29.96 -3.60 0.61
N THR A 215 -29.45 -4.49 -0.24
CA THR A 215 -28.00 -4.68 -0.44
C THR A 215 -27.37 -3.44 -1.06
N GLU A 216 -27.98 -2.86 -2.10
CA GLU A 216 -27.48 -1.63 -2.72
C GLU A 216 -27.48 -0.45 -1.74
N ALA A 217 -28.51 -0.34 -0.90
CA ALA A 217 -28.58 0.67 0.17
C ALA A 217 -27.43 0.49 1.17
N LEU A 218 -27.19 -0.73 1.67
CA LEU A 218 -26.08 -1.01 2.58
C LEU A 218 -24.70 -0.77 1.93
N LEU A 219 -24.57 -1.11 0.64
CA LEU A 219 -23.33 -0.88 -0.09
C LEU A 219 -23.06 0.61 -0.32
N SER A 220 -24.10 1.43 -0.45
CA SER A 220 -23.94 2.88 -0.65
C SER A 220 -23.28 3.62 0.51
N GLU A 221 -23.32 3.03 1.72
CA GLU A 221 -22.59 3.55 2.89
C GLU A 221 -21.08 3.25 2.81
N LEU A 222 -20.69 2.22 2.04
CA LEU A 222 -19.34 1.67 1.99
C LEU A 222 -18.59 2.07 0.71
N VAL A 223 -19.31 2.22 -0.41
CA VAL A 223 -18.78 2.56 -1.73
C VAL A 223 -19.64 3.64 -2.39
N PRO A 224 -19.10 4.45 -3.33
CA PRO A 224 -19.90 5.42 -4.07
C PRO A 224 -21.12 4.78 -4.74
N LEU A 225 -22.27 5.47 -4.66
CA LEU A 225 -23.55 5.03 -5.21
C LEU A 225 -23.46 4.57 -6.67
N GLU A 226 -22.70 5.31 -7.49
CA GLU A 226 -22.49 5.03 -8.91
C GLU A 226 -21.80 3.68 -9.18
N ILE A 227 -21.11 3.12 -8.18
CA ILE A 227 -20.34 1.87 -8.28
C ILE A 227 -20.97 0.72 -7.47
N ALA A 228 -21.87 1.01 -6.53
CA ALA A 228 -22.49 0.02 -5.65
C ALA A 228 -23.10 -1.17 -6.41
N GLY A 229 -23.88 -0.91 -7.46
CA GLY A 229 -24.46 -1.97 -8.30
C GLY A 229 -23.42 -2.82 -9.04
N LYS A 230 -22.31 -2.22 -9.50
CA LYS A 230 -21.21 -2.96 -10.14
C LYS A 230 -20.48 -3.85 -9.13
N VAL A 231 -20.26 -3.36 -7.91
CA VAL A 231 -19.67 -4.14 -6.82
C VAL A 231 -20.57 -5.32 -6.46
N ALA A 232 -21.86 -5.08 -6.27
CA ALA A 232 -22.84 -6.14 -5.99
C ALA A 232 -22.81 -7.23 -7.07
N LYS A 233 -22.77 -6.83 -8.35
CA LYS A 233 -22.70 -7.77 -9.48
C LYS A 233 -21.40 -8.57 -9.51
N LEU A 234 -20.25 -7.92 -9.35
CA LEU A 234 -18.93 -8.58 -9.44
C LEU A 234 -18.67 -9.52 -8.27
N TYR A 235 -19.08 -9.14 -7.06
CA TYR A 235 -18.81 -9.90 -5.83
C TYR A 235 -19.95 -10.83 -5.43
N GLY A 236 -21.18 -10.62 -5.93
CA GLY A 236 -22.31 -11.53 -5.71
C GLY A 236 -22.47 -12.62 -6.77
N ALA A 237 -21.68 -12.59 -7.85
CA ALA A 237 -21.70 -13.65 -8.86
C ALA A 237 -21.06 -14.92 -8.30
N LYS A 238 -21.88 -15.93 -7.96
CA LYS A 238 -21.40 -17.27 -7.62
C LYS A 238 -20.61 -17.84 -8.80
N ARG A 239 -19.39 -18.31 -8.54
CA ARG A 239 -18.63 -19.19 -9.43
C ARG A 239 -18.81 -20.62 -8.99
#